data_AF-A0A927VJK5-F1
#
_entry.id   AF-A0A927VJK5-F1
#
_cell.length_a   1.000
_cell.length_b   1.000
_cell.length_c   1.000
_cell.angle_alpha   90.00
_cell.angle_beta   90.00
_cell.angle_gamma   90.00
#
_symmetry.space_group_name_H-M   'P 1'
#
loop_
_entity.id
_entity.type
_entity.pdbx_description
1 polymer ?
#
loop_
_entity_poly.entity_id
_entity_poly.type
_entity_poly.pdbx_seq_one_letter_code
_entity_poly.pdbx_strand_id
1 'polypeptide(L)'
;MQASFRRMRKVLIACVVCAALCPGVPAMAETLSSLQEQSNQLQQEVSNVNQDINTLSGQIASIEADIETGNAELETTQNDIEMTREQLAIAKANEAMQKEKTANQIQVMYEKGTYSSLDMILSSSSMAEIFSAIDVAKNLEKTYSDQLEEYKAIHKTVEEQEKVLEEKEAALIEQQEELEAKKADLQSKRSELESQAAAVQADLNQVNGQIQAKKEEIAAEQARARAAAEAEARAREAAAQEASSSSGGGDDYSYSSSSYTTSSGGLTKYKGVVYYGGHRETYYSQRVLPGGGLNIPGRHVADDGTVRDGDGYICVASSDLAAGTEVDTSLGKAKVYDSGCASGTVDIYTDW
;
A
#
# COMPACT_ATOMS: atom_id res chain seq x y z
N MET A 1 -25.22 1.43 -21.11
CA MET A 1 -24.67 0.97 -19.82
C MET A 1 -24.48 2.19 -18.92
N GLN A 2 -25.44 2.48 -18.03
CA GLN A 2 -25.56 3.74 -17.28
C GLN A 2 -25.52 3.57 -15.74
N ALA A 3 -24.83 2.55 -15.22
CA ALA A 3 -24.94 2.19 -13.81
C ALA A 3 -23.62 2.13 -12.99
N SER A 4 -22.44 2.38 -13.58
CA SER A 4 -21.17 2.31 -12.82
C SER A 4 -20.52 3.66 -12.49
N PHE A 5 -20.98 4.78 -13.06
CA PHE A 5 -20.28 6.08 -12.96
C PHE A 5 -20.70 6.99 -11.78
N ARG A 6 -21.42 6.47 -10.77
CA ARG A 6 -21.99 7.28 -9.68
C ARG A 6 -21.19 7.30 -8.35
N ARG A 7 -19.97 6.76 -8.30
CA ARG A 7 -19.14 6.75 -7.07
C ARG A 7 -17.94 7.71 -7.03
N MET A 8 -17.61 8.44 -8.11
CA MET A 8 -16.46 9.38 -8.13
C MET A 8 -16.87 10.87 -8.16
N ARG A 9 -17.87 11.27 -7.38
CA ARG A 9 -18.15 12.69 -7.13
C ARG A 9 -18.41 12.89 -5.64
N LYS A 10 -17.36 13.30 -4.92
CA LYS A 10 -17.34 14.21 -3.75
C LYS A 10 -16.07 13.98 -2.91
N VAL A 11 -14.93 14.46 -3.40
CA VAL A 11 -13.82 14.93 -2.53
C VAL A 11 -13.47 16.33 -3.04
N LEU A 12 -14.37 17.26 -2.77
CA LEU A 12 -14.22 18.69 -2.97
C LEU A 12 -15.09 19.31 -1.87
N ILE A 13 -14.45 19.68 -0.75
CA ILE A 13 -14.88 20.39 0.49
C ILE A 13 -13.81 19.95 1.52
N ALA A 14 -12.96 20.77 2.15
CA ALA A 14 -13.03 22.20 2.43
C ALA A 14 -11.62 22.80 2.57
N CYS A 15 -11.35 23.84 1.79
CA CYS A 15 -10.27 24.79 2.01
C CYS A 15 -10.72 25.85 3.03
N VAL A 16 -10.96 25.45 4.28
CA VAL A 16 -11.31 26.34 5.40
C VAL A 16 -10.34 25.96 6.52
N VAL A 17 -9.25 26.69 6.76
CA VAL A 17 -9.24 27.97 7.47
C VAL A 17 -8.09 28.86 6.96
N CYS A 18 -8.42 29.87 6.16
CA CYS A 18 -7.65 31.11 6.05
C CYS A 18 -8.62 32.27 6.27
N ALA A 19 -8.90 32.64 7.52
CA ALA A 19 -9.38 33.98 7.90
C ALA A 19 -9.56 34.09 9.42
N ALA A 20 -8.68 34.84 10.09
CA ALA A 20 -9.03 36.13 10.70
C ALA A 20 -8.07 36.48 11.85
N LEU A 21 -7.19 37.46 11.58
CA LEU A 21 -6.59 38.28 12.63
C LEU A 21 -7.71 38.97 13.43
N CYS A 22 -7.80 38.69 14.73
CA CYS A 22 -8.41 39.59 15.72
C CYS A 22 -7.38 39.83 16.84
N PRO A 23 -6.95 41.08 17.09
CA PRO A 23 -6.01 41.37 18.16
C PRO A 23 -6.73 41.44 19.51
N GLY A 24 -6.26 40.64 20.48
CA GLY A 24 -6.41 40.95 21.91
C GLY A 24 -7.37 40.09 22.73
N VAL A 25 -7.06 38.80 22.92
CA VAL A 25 -7.42 37.92 24.07
C VAL A 25 -6.36 36.80 24.10
N PRO A 26 -5.85 36.25 25.22
CA PRO A 26 -4.71 35.31 25.21
C PRO A 26 -4.98 34.08 24.32
N ALA A 27 -4.39 34.12 23.12
CA ALA A 27 -4.54 33.16 22.03
C ALA A 27 -3.51 32.02 22.13
N MET A 28 -3.30 31.46 23.32
CA MET A 28 -2.36 30.35 23.53
C MET A 28 -3.00 28.98 23.25
N ALA A 29 -4.23 28.99 22.70
CA ALA A 29 -5.12 27.84 22.55
C ALA A 29 -5.85 27.83 21.18
N GLU A 30 -5.21 28.32 20.10
CA GLU A 30 -5.29 27.57 18.84
C GLU A 30 -4.55 26.26 19.12
N THR A 31 -5.29 25.35 19.78
CA THR A 31 -4.76 24.38 20.72
C THR A 31 -3.94 23.35 19.99
N LEU A 32 -2.76 23.00 20.51
CA LEU A 32 -1.93 21.87 20.07
C LEU A 32 -2.76 20.63 19.65
N SER A 33 -3.85 20.33 20.37
CA SER A 33 -4.79 19.25 20.06
C SER A 33 -5.44 19.37 18.68
N SER A 34 -5.82 20.57 18.25
CA SER A 34 -6.41 20.80 16.92
C SER A 34 -5.41 20.56 15.79
N LEU A 35 -4.15 21.00 15.96
CA LEU A 35 -3.08 20.72 15.01
C LEU A 35 -2.73 19.23 14.97
N GLN A 36 -2.73 18.56 16.14
CA GLN A 36 -2.54 17.11 16.22
C GLN A 36 -3.68 16.34 15.53
N GLU A 37 -4.93 16.79 15.68
CA GLU A 37 -6.07 16.20 14.98
C GLU A 37 -5.95 16.40 13.47
N GLN A 38 -5.59 17.60 13.02
CA GLN A 38 -5.33 17.88 11.61
C GLN A 38 -4.19 17.01 11.03
N SER A 39 -3.09 16.84 11.78
CA SER A 39 -1.99 15.95 11.38
C SER A 39 -2.45 14.49 11.24
N ASN A 40 -3.26 13.99 12.18
CA ASN A 40 -3.81 12.64 12.10
C ASN A 40 -4.74 12.47 10.88
N GLN A 41 -5.58 13.46 10.59
CA GLN A 41 -6.48 13.45 9.43
C GLN A 41 -5.68 13.44 8.12
N LEU A 42 -4.68 14.31 7.98
CA LEU A 42 -3.80 14.35 6.81
C LEU A 42 -3.02 13.04 6.65
N GLN A 43 -2.57 12.42 7.76
CA GLN A 43 -1.86 11.14 7.70
C GLN A 43 -2.78 10.01 7.22
N GLN A 44 -4.04 10.01 7.65
CA GLN A 44 -5.05 9.07 7.17
C GLN A 44 -5.36 9.31 5.69
N GLU A 45 -5.45 10.56 5.24
CA GLU A 45 -5.65 10.91 3.84
C GLU A 45 -4.48 10.41 2.96
N VAL A 46 -3.23 10.64 3.37
CA VAL A 46 -2.04 10.08 2.68
C VAL A 46 -2.13 8.55 2.58
N SER A 47 -2.53 7.87 3.66
CA SER A 47 -2.70 6.42 3.64
C SER A 47 -3.76 5.97 2.64
N ASN A 48 -4.91 6.65 2.61
CA ASN A 48 -6.01 6.32 1.71
C ASN A 48 -5.63 6.56 0.24
N VAL A 49 -5.01 7.71 -0.06
CA VAL A 49 -4.56 8.03 -1.43
C VAL A 49 -3.52 7.01 -1.91
N ASN A 50 -2.60 6.58 -1.05
CA ASN A 50 -1.64 5.53 -1.39
C ASN A 50 -2.31 4.16 -1.65
N GLN A 51 -3.40 3.83 -0.94
CA GLN A 51 -4.18 2.63 -1.23
C GLN A 51 -4.88 2.71 -2.60
N ASP A 52 -5.43 3.87 -2.95
CA ASP A 52 -6.04 4.11 -4.26
C ASP A 52 -4.98 4.01 -5.38
N ILE A 53 -3.79 4.58 -5.20
CA ILE A 53 -2.66 4.46 -6.14
C ILE A 53 -2.27 2.99 -6.35
N ASN A 54 -2.18 2.21 -5.28
CA ASN A 54 -1.86 0.78 -5.37
C ASN A 54 -2.96 0.00 -6.10
N THR A 55 -4.23 0.34 -5.85
CA THR A 55 -5.37 -0.28 -6.53
C THR A 55 -5.35 0.02 -8.03
N LEU A 56 -5.12 1.27 -8.42
CA LEU A 56 -4.98 1.66 -9.82
C LEU A 56 -3.78 0.96 -10.48
N SER A 57 -2.66 0.82 -9.76
CA SER A 57 -1.48 0.10 -10.25
C SER A 57 -1.79 -1.37 -10.54
N GLY A 58 -2.56 -2.03 -9.67
CA GLY A 58 -3.03 -3.40 -9.91
C GLY A 58 -3.97 -3.50 -11.12
N GLN A 59 -4.87 -2.54 -11.30
CA GLN A 59 -5.76 -2.50 -12.48
C GLN A 59 -4.99 -2.28 -13.78
N ILE A 60 -3.99 -1.39 -13.78
CA ILE A 60 -3.11 -1.16 -14.94
C ILE A 60 -2.36 -2.45 -15.29
N ALA A 61 -1.76 -3.13 -14.30
CA ALA A 61 -1.05 -4.39 -14.53
C ALA A 61 -1.96 -5.49 -15.09
N SER A 62 -3.21 -5.58 -14.63
CA SER A 62 -4.20 -6.51 -15.19
C SER A 62 -4.51 -6.20 -16.65
N ILE A 63 -4.72 -4.91 -16.99
CA ILE A 63 -4.99 -4.49 -18.37
C ILE A 63 -3.78 -4.76 -19.27
N GLU A 64 -2.56 -4.56 -18.77
CA GLU A 64 -1.33 -4.90 -19.51
C GLU A 64 -1.25 -6.39 -19.84
N ALA A 65 -1.63 -7.26 -18.90
CA ALA A 65 -1.72 -8.70 -19.14
C ALA A 65 -2.84 -9.07 -20.13
N ASP A 66 -4.00 -8.39 -20.07
CA ASP A 66 -5.09 -8.58 -21.01
C ASP A 66 -4.68 -8.15 -22.43
N ILE A 67 -3.92 -7.05 -22.57
CA ILE A 67 -3.37 -6.60 -23.86
C ILE A 67 -2.37 -7.61 -24.40
N GLU A 68 -1.46 -8.12 -23.58
CA GLU A 68 -0.50 -9.15 -24.00
C GLU A 68 -1.20 -10.43 -24.48
N THR A 69 -2.21 -10.87 -23.74
CA THR A 69 -3.04 -12.03 -24.12
C THR A 69 -3.78 -11.78 -25.43
N GLY A 70 -4.42 -10.60 -25.58
CA GLY A 70 -5.10 -10.19 -26.80
C GLY A 70 -4.17 -10.14 -28.02
N ASN A 71 -2.93 -9.69 -27.85
CA ASN A 71 -1.92 -9.67 -28.92
C ASN A 71 -1.56 -11.08 -29.40
N ALA A 72 -1.40 -12.03 -28.48
CA ALA A 72 -1.13 -13.43 -28.83
C ALA A 72 -2.33 -14.08 -29.56
N GLU A 73 -3.55 -13.76 -29.13
CA GLU A 73 -4.77 -14.21 -29.83
C GLU A 73 -4.91 -13.58 -31.22
N LEU A 74 -4.52 -12.32 -31.38
CA LEU A 74 -4.51 -11.61 -32.65
C LEU A 74 -3.51 -12.26 -33.62
N GLU A 75 -2.28 -12.51 -33.18
CA GLU A 75 -1.26 -13.19 -33.98
C GLU A 75 -1.72 -14.60 -34.41
N THR A 76 -2.33 -15.35 -33.50
CA THR A 76 -2.88 -16.68 -33.82
C THR A 76 -4.00 -16.58 -34.85
N THR A 77 -4.93 -15.62 -34.68
CA THR A 77 -6.05 -15.43 -35.59
C THR A 77 -5.57 -14.98 -36.98
N GLN A 78 -4.54 -14.14 -37.06
CA GLN A 78 -3.92 -13.72 -38.32
C GLN A 78 -3.28 -14.90 -39.06
N ASN A 79 -2.54 -15.76 -38.35
CA ASN A 79 -2.00 -16.99 -38.93
C ASN A 79 -3.11 -17.93 -39.44
N ASP A 80 -4.21 -18.08 -38.68
CA ASP A 80 -5.35 -18.89 -39.10
C ASP A 80 -6.02 -18.33 -40.37
N ILE A 81 -6.13 -17.00 -40.50
CA ILE A 81 -6.63 -16.34 -41.71
C ILE A 81 -5.72 -16.65 -42.90
N GLU A 82 -4.40 -16.50 -42.75
CA GLU A 82 -3.44 -16.81 -43.82
C GLU A 82 -3.52 -18.27 -44.27
N MET A 83 -3.53 -19.22 -43.33
CA MET A 83 -3.69 -20.65 -43.65
C MET A 83 -5.03 -20.94 -44.33
N THR A 84 -6.12 -20.31 -43.88
CA THR A 84 -7.46 -20.49 -44.48
C THR A 84 -7.48 -19.96 -45.91
N ARG A 85 -6.85 -18.81 -46.18
CA ARG A 85 -6.70 -18.24 -47.52
C ARG A 85 -5.87 -19.13 -48.45
N GLU A 86 -4.79 -19.72 -47.95
CA GLU A 86 -4.00 -20.71 -48.70
C GLU A 86 -4.82 -21.95 -49.05
N GLN A 87 -5.57 -22.50 -48.08
CA GLN A 87 -6.45 -23.63 -48.32
C GLN A 87 -7.53 -23.30 -49.37
N LEU A 88 -8.09 -22.10 -49.31
CA LEU A 88 -9.06 -21.62 -50.30
C LEU A 88 -8.44 -21.56 -51.70
N ALA A 89 -7.21 -21.04 -51.83
CA ALA A 89 -6.50 -20.97 -53.10
C ALA A 89 -6.20 -22.36 -53.67
N ILE A 90 -5.74 -23.31 -52.84
CA ILE A 90 -5.49 -24.70 -53.22
C ILE A 90 -6.79 -25.38 -53.68
N ALA A 91 -7.89 -25.17 -52.94
CA ALA A 91 -9.19 -25.69 -53.32
C ALA A 91 -9.66 -25.15 -54.69
N LYS A 92 -9.48 -23.85 -54.95
CA LYS A 92 -9.86 -23.20 -56.22
C LYS A 92 -9.02 -23.76 -57.38
N ALA A 93 -7.73 -23.97 -57.17
CA ALA A 93 -6.83 -24.56 -58.16
C ALA A 93 -7.18 -26.03 -58.47
N ASN A 94 -7.51 -26.82 -57.43
CA ASN A 94 -7.92 -28.21 -57.58
C ASN A 94 -9.27 -28.32 -58.31
N GLU A 95 -10.23 -27.46 -58.00
CA GLU A 95 -11.51 -27.40 -58.71
C GLU A 95 -11.28 -27.09 -60.21
N ALA A 96 -10.41 -26.12 -60.53
CA ALA A 96 -10.06 -25.78 -61.90
C ALA A 96 -9.39 -26.94 -62.65
N MET A 97 -8.44 -27.62 -62.01
CA MET A 97 -7.79 -28.81 -62.57
C MET A 97 -8.79 -29.94 -62.84
N GLN A 98 -9.73 -30.17 -61.91
CA GLN A 98 -10.73 -31.21 -62.06
C GLN A 98 -11.75 -30.87 -63.16
N LYS A 99 -12.12 -29.59 -63.31
CA LYS A 99 -12.92 -29.10 -64.44
C LYS A 99 -12.21 -29.37 -65.77
N GLU A 100 -10.93 -29.01 -65.89
CA GLU A 100 -10.14 -29.22 -67.11
C GLU A 100 -9.98 -30.72 -67.43
N LYS A 101 -9.64 -31.55 -66.43
CA LYS A 101 -9.51 -33.00 -66.59
C LYS A 101 -10.82 -33.63 -67.07
N THR A 102 -11.94 -33.20 -66.51
CA THR A 102 -13.27 -33.68 -66.92
C THR A 102 -13.60 -33.22 -68.34
N ALA A 103 -13.33 -31.96 -68.69
CA ALA A 103 -13.52 -31.45 -70.04
C ALA A 103 -12.68 -32.22 -71.07
N ASN A 104 -11.40 -32.47 -70.77
CA ASN A 104 -10.50 -33.28 -71.60
C ASN A 104 -10.97 -34.73 -71.73
N GLN A 105 -11.49 -35.33 -70.66
CA GLN A 105 -12.08 -36.67 -70.71
C GLN A 105 -13.32 -36.71 -71.61
N ILE A 106 -14.21 -35.71 -71.53
CA ILE A 106 -15.38 -35.57 -72.40
C ILE A 106 -14.94 -35.38 -73.86
N GLN A 107 -13.94 -34.53 -74.12
CA GLN A 107 -13.37 -34.30 -75.44
C GLN A 107 -12.74 -35.57 -76.03
N VAL A 108 -11.92 -36.29 -75.26
CA VAL A 108 -11.31 -37.55 -75.70
C VAL A 108 -12.37 -38.63 -75.94
N MET A 109 -13.43 -38.68 -75.13
CA MET A 109 -14.57 -39.57 -75.37
C MET A 109 -15.30 -39.25 -76.68
N TYR A 110 -15.41 -37.96 -77.02
CA TYR A 110 -15.96 -37.48 -78.29
C TYR A 110 -15.02 -37.80 -79.48
N GLU A 111 -13.73 -37.48 -79.37
CA GLU A 111 -12.72 -37.65 -80.44
C GLU A 111 -12.38 -39.11 -80.75
N LYS A 112 -12.37 -39.98 -79.73
CA LYS A 112 -12.11 -41.43 -79.90
C LYS A 112 -13.34 -42.22 -80.35
N GLY A 113 -14.49 -41.56 -80.54
CA GLY A 113 -15.72 -42.21 -80.98
C GLY A 113 -16.27 -43.24 -80.00
N THR A 114 -15.79 -43.26 -78.75
CA THR A 114 -16.28 -44.15 -77.68
C THR A 114 -17.73 -43.82 -77.32
N TYR A 115 -18.15 -42.59 -77.65
CA TYR A 115 -19.55 -42.20 -77.81
C TYR A 115 -19.74 -41.48 -79.15
N SER A 116 -20.03 -42.27 -80.17
CA SER A 116 -20.68 -41.85 -81.42
C SER A 116 -22.18 -41.54 -81.16
N SER A 117 -22.53 -40.85 -80.07
CA SER A 117 -23.89 -40.89 -79.48
C SER A 117 -25.04 -40.22 -80.25
N LEU A 118 -24.85 -39.88 -81.53
CA LEU A 118 -25.99 -39.75 -82.43
C LEU A 118 -25.98 -40.88 -83.45
N ASP A 119 -24.85 -41.16 -84.11
CA ASP A 119 -24.74 -42.25 -85.08
C ASP A 119 -24.85 -43.66 -84.48
N MET A 120 -24.28 -43.93 -83.29
CA MET A 120 -24.37 -45.21 -82.56
C MET A 120 -25.72 -45.44 -81.88
N ILE A 121 -26.42 -44.37 -81.49
CA ILE A 121 -27.84 -44.47 -81.10
C ILE A 121 -28.68 -44.83 -82.34
N LEU A 122 -28.39 -44.21 -83.49
CA LEU A 122 -29.07 -44.44 -84.77
C LEU A 122 -28.69 -45.77 -85.46
N SER A 123 -27.59 -46.43 -85.07
CA SER A 123 -27.10 -47.68 -85.65
C SER A 123 -27.12 -48.89 -84.70
N SER A 124 -27.60 -48.72 -83.46
CA SER A 124 -27.76 -49.81 -82.49
C SER A 124 -28.93 -50.74 -82.84
N SER A 125 -28.73 -52.05 -82.63
CA SER A 125 -29.71 -53.09 -83.01
C SER A 125 -30.65 -53.51 -81.87
N SER A 126 -30.44 -53.02 -80.63
CA SER A 126 -31.34 -53.29 -79.50
C SER A 126 -31.35 -52.20 -78.42
N MET A 127 -32.50 -52.05 -77.76
CA MET A 127 -32.76 -51.03 -76.73
C MET A 127 -31.84 -51.15 -75.49
N ALA A 128 -31.34 -52.35 -75.19
CA ALA A 128 -30.48 -52.59 -74.03
C ALA A 128 -29.07 -52.00 -74.20
N GLU A 129 -28.56 -51.95 -75.43
CA GLU A 129 -27.26 -51.35 -75.75
C GLU A 129 -27.34 -49.82 -75.73
N ILE A 130 -28.49 -49.26 -76.15
CA ILE A 130 -28.81 -47.83 -76.00
C ILE A 130 -28.84 -47.43 -74.51
N PHE A 131 -29.45 -48.24 -73.65
CA PHE A 131 -29.55 -47.93 -72.22
C PHE A 131 -28.21 -48.04 -71.48
N SER A 132 -27.36 -49.01 -71.80
CA SER A 132 -26.03 -49.16 -71.18
C SER A 132 -25.07 -48.02 -71.56
N ALA A 133 -25.13 -47.57 -72.82
CA ALA A 133 -24.39 -46.40 -73.33
C ALA A 133 -24.84 -45.08 -72.65
N ILE A 134 -26.15 -44.92 -72.45
CA ILE A 134 -26.72 -43.78 -71.73
C ILE A 134 -26.37 -43.82 -70.23
N ASP A 135 -26.26 -45.01 -69.62
CA ASP A 135 -25.94 -45.18 -68.20
C ASP A 135 -24.51 -44.75 -67.85
N VAL A 136 -23.55 -44.98 -68.73
CA VAL A 136 -22.16 -44.54 -68.54
C VAL A 136 -22.03 -43.01 -68.69
N ALA A 137 -22.76 -42.41 -69.64
CA ALA A 137 -22.83 -40.95 -69.78
C ALA A 137 -23.53 -40.30 -68.56
N LYS A 138 -24.62 -40.89 -68.08
CA LYS A 138 -25.33 -40.44 -66.86
C LYS A 138 -24.51 -40.64 -65.58
N ASN A 139 -23.77 -41.75 -65.45
CA ASN A 139 -22.92 -41.99 -64.28
C ASN A 139 -21.69 -41.06 -64.24
N LEU A 140 -21.14 -40.69 -65.40
CA LEU A 140 -20.06 -39.70 -65.48
C LEU A 140 -20.56 -38.29 -65.14
N GLU A 141 -21.71 -37.88 -65.70
CA GLU A 141 -22.37 -36.61 -65.37
C GLU A 141 -22.71 -36.53 -63.88
N LYS A 142 -23.23 -37.62 -63.30
CA LYS A 142 -23.53 -37.71 -61.87
C LYS A 142 -22.27 -37.64 -60.99
N THR A 143 -21.24 -38.41 -61.31
CA THR A 143 -19.97 -38.41 -60.53
C THR A 143 -19.32 -37.02 -60.55
N TYR A 144 -19.32 -36.34 -61.70
CA TYR A 144 -18.82 -34.98 -61.80
C TYR A 144 -19.71 -33.96 -61.07
N SER A 145 -21.04 -34.10 -61.19
CA SER A 145 -21.99 -33.24 -60.47
C SER A 145 -21.82 -33.38 -58.95
N ASP A 146 -21.67 -34.60 -58.44
CA ASP A 146 -21.47 -34.87 -57.01
C ASP A 146 -20.14 -34.26 -56.51
N GLN A 147 -19.04 -34.42 -57.27
CA GLN A 147 -17.74 -33.81 -56.94
C GLN A 147 -17.79 -32.27 -56.99
N LEU A 148 -18.47 -31.70 -57.99
CA LEU A 148 -18.61 -30.25 -58.12
C LEU A 148 -19.43 -29.65 -56.96
N GLU A 149 -20.49 -30.32 -56.52
CA GLU A 149 -21.25 -29.91 -55.34
C GLU A 149 -20.41 -30.04 -54.05
N GLU A 150 -19.58 -31.07 -53.92
CA GLU A 150 -18.62 -31.21 -52.81
C GLU A 150 -17.61 -30.05 -52.80
N TYR A 151 -17.01 -29.69 -53.94
CA TYR A 151 -16.10 -28.55 -54.04
C TYR A 151 -16.77 -27.22 -53.70
N LYS A 152 -17.98 -26.98 -54.21
CA LYS A 152 -18.77 -25.77 -53.86
C LYS A 152 -19.06 -25.70 -52.37
N ALA A 153 -19.39 -26.83 -51.74
CA ALA A 153 -19.64 -26.91 -50.30
C ALA A 153 -18.38 -26.61 -49.48
N ILE A 154 -17.23 -27.15 -49.89
CA ILE A 154 -15.93 -26.86 -49.28
C ILE A 154 -15.58 -25.37 -49.44
N HIS A 155 -15.70 -24.81 -50.63
CA HIS A 155 -15.47 -23.38 -50.88
C HIS A 155 -16.30 -22.51 -49.96
N LYS A 156 -17.60 -22.76 -49.92
CA LYS A 156 -18.52 -22.00 -49.07
C LYS A 156 -18.14 -22.10 -47.60
N THR A 157 -17.74 -23.28 -47.14
CA THR A 157 -17.36 -23.51 -45.74
C THR A 157 -16.07 -22.76 -45.39
N VAL A 158 -15.06 -22.82 -46.25
CA VAL A 158 -13.78 -22.12 -46.05
C VAL A 158 -13.95 -20.60 -46.15
N GLU A 159 -14.76 -20.10 -47.09
CA GLU A 159 -15.08 -18.66 -47.21
C GLU A 159 -15.85 -18.14 -45.98
N GLU A 160 -16.79 -18.92 -45.43
CA GLU A 160 -17.46 -18.56 -44.19
C GLU A 160 -16.50 -18.58 -42.99
N GLN A 161 -15.61 -19.57 -42.93
CA GLN A 161 -14.60 -19.64 -41.87
C GLN A 161 -13.63 -18.45 -41.93
N GLU A 162 -13.16 -18.08 -43.12
CA GLU A 162 -12.33 -16.88 -43.33
C GLU A 162 -13.05 -15.64 -42.81
N LYS A 163 -14.33 -15.47 -43.18
CA LYS A 163 -15.13 -14.33 -42.73
C LYS A 163 -15.30 -14.28 -41.21
N VAL A 164 -15.57 -15.42 -40.56
CA VAL A 164 -15.66 -15.50 -39.09
C VAL A 164 -14.34 -15.11 -38.43
N LEU A 165 -13.21 -15.52 -39.00
CA LEU A 165 -11.89 -15.14 -38.50
C LEU A 165 -11.59 -13.65 -38.70
N GLU A 166 -11.97 -13.06 -39.84
CA GLU A 166 -11.84 -11.62 -40.09
C GLU A 166 -12.72 -10.78 -39.12
N GLU A 167 -13.95 -11.23 -38.87
CA GLU A 167 -14.84 -10.61 -37.87
C GLU A 167 -14.23 -10.69 -36.46
N LYS A 168 -13.60 -11.83 -36.11
CA LYS A 168 -12.89 -12.00 -34.84
C LYS A 168 -11.65 -11.11 -34.75
N GLU A 169 -10.85 -11.01 -35.81
CA GLU A 169 -9.68 -10.13 -35.86
C GLU A 169 -10.10 -8.67 -35.62
N ALA A 170 -11.14 -8.20 -36.32
CA ALA A 170 -11.66 -6.84 -36.13
C ALA A 170 -12.12 -6.59 -34.69
N ALA A 171 -12.82 -7.55 -34.07
CA ALA A 171 -13.26 -7.44 -32.68
C ALA A 171 -12.09 -7.40 -31.69
N LEU A 172 -11.03 -8.18 -31.93
CA LEU A 172 -9.82 -8.16 -31.10
C LEU A 172 -9.08 -6.82 -31.20
N ILE A 173 -9.01 -6.23 -32.39
CA ILE A 173 -8.42 -4.90 -32.60
C ILE A 173 -9.24 -3.84 -31.85
N GLU A 174 -10.56 -3.84 -31.98
CA GLU A 174 -11.44 -2.91 -31.25
C GLU A 174 -11.27 -3.04 -29.73
N GLN A 175 -11.22 -4.27 -29.22
CA GLN A 175 -10.98 -4.52 -27.80
C GLN A 175 -9.59 -4.02 -27.34
N GLN A 176 -8.56 -4.18 -28.17
CA GLN A 176 -7.22 -3.66 -27.87
C GLN A 176 -7.22 -2.14 -27.77
N GLU A 177 -7.87 -1.45 -28.70
CA GLU A 177 -8.00 0.02 -28.67
C GLU A 177 -8.73 0.50 -27.40
N GLU A 178 -9.80 -0.18 -27.00
CA GLU A 178 -10.52 0.12 -25.76
C GLU A 178 -9.65 -0.07 -24.51
N LEU A 179 -8.89 -1.18 -24.47
CA LEU A 179 -7.99 -1.47 -23.34
C LEU A 179 -6.85 -0.46 -23.24
N GLU A 180 -6.24 -0.05 -24.35
CA GLU A 180 -5.20 0.98 -24.37
C GLU A 180 -5.74 2.35 -23.95
N ALA A 181 -6.94 2.73 -24.41
CA ALA A 181 -7.60 3.95 -23.98
C ALA A 181 -7.87 3.95 -22.46
N LYS A 182 -8.36 2.82 -21.93
CA LYS A 182 -8.62 2.64 -20.50
C LYS A 182 -7.34 2.65 -19.68
N LYS A 183 -6.26 2.03 -20.18
CA LYS A 183 -4.93 2.07 -19.56
C LYS A 183 -4.43 3.51 -19.43
N ALA A 184 -4.53 4.29 -20.50
CA ALA A 184 -4.12 5.69 -20.51
C ALA A 184 -4.93 6.54 -19.51
N ASP A 185 -6.25 6.35 -19.43
CA ASP A 185 -7.11 7.02 -18.45
C ASP A 185 -6.70 6.70 -17.00
N LEU A 186 -6.48 5.42 -16.70
CA LEU A 186 -6.04 4.99 -15.36
C LEU A 186 -4.64 5.51 -15.02
N GLN A 187 -3.73 5.57 -15.97
CA GLN A 187 -2.39 6.16 -15.78
C GLN A 187 -2.48 7.66 -15.49
N SER A 188 -3.33 8.39 -16.22
CA SER A 188 -3.59 9.81 -15.94
C SER A 188 -4.16 9.99 -14.53
N LYS A 189 -5.14 9.15 -14.15
CA LYS A 189 -5.74 9.21 -12.81
C LYS A 189 -4.73 8.89 -11.71
N ARG A 190 -3.84 7.92 -11.94
CA ARG A 190 -2.78 7.56 -10.99
C ARG A 190 -1.82 8.73 -10.79
N SER A 191 -1.39 9.40 -11.87
CA SER A 191 -0.50 10.55 -11.80
C SER A 191 -1.13 11.75 -11.07
N GLU A 192 -2.44 11.97 -11.25
CA GLU A 192 -3.19 12.98 -10.48
C GLU A 192 -3.18 12.66 -8.97
N LEU A 193 -3.42 11.40 -8.60
CA LEU A 193 -3.39 10.96 -7.20
C LEU A 193 -1.97 11.02 -6.60
N GLU A 194 -0.94 10.68 -7.37
CA GLU A 194 0.48 10.83 -6.94
C GLU A 194 0.79 12.30 -6.63
N SER A 195 0.30 13.22 -7.46
CA SER A 195 0.44 14.67 -7.23
C SER A 195 -0.33 15.12 -5.99
N GLN A 196 -1.55 14.61 -5.79
CA GLN A 196 -2.34 14.88 -4.58
C GLN A 196 -1.65 14.34 -3.33
N ALA A 197 -1.12 13.12 -3.36
CA ALA A 197 -0.38 12.54 -2.24
C ALA A 197 0.83 13.40 -1.85
N ALA A 198 1.57 13.90 -2.84
CA ALA A 198 2.71 14.79 -2.60
C ALA A 198 2.27 16.12 -1.96
N ALA A 199 1.15 16.70 -2.39
CA ALA A 199 0.60 17.92 -1.81
C ALA A 199 0.15 17.70 -0.36
N VAL A 200 -0.65 16.67 -0.09
CA VAL A 200 -1.12 16.33 1.26
C VAL A 200 0.06 16.00 2.19
N GLN A 201 1.11 15.34 1.68
CA GLN A 201 2.33 15.07 2.43
C GLN A 201 3.10 16.36 2.77
N ALA A 202 3.11 17.35 1.89
CA ALA A 202 3.70 18.65 2.16
C ALA A 202 2.92 19.39 3.26
N ASP A 203 1.58 19.37 3.19
CA ASP A 203 0.71 19.94 4.21
C ASP A 203 0.91 19.26 5.58
N LEU A 204 1.00 17.93 5.61
CA LEU A 204 1.31 17.16 6.82
C LEU A 204 2.64 17.62 7.44
N ASN A 205 3.68 17.78 6.62
CA ASN A 205 5.00 18.22 7.09
C ASN A 205 4.93 19.65 7.66
N GLN A 206 4.16 20.53 7.02
CA GLN A 206 3.94 21.88 7.53
C GLN A 206 3.22 21.88 8.88
N VAL A 207 2.11 21.13 9.01
CA VAL A 207 1.36 21.01 10.26
C VAL A 207 2.24 20.40 11.37
N ASN A 208 3.04 19.37 11.05
CA ASN A 208 3.98 18.80 12.01
C ASN A 208 5.05 19.80 12.47
N GLY A 209 5.53 20.65 11.57
CA GLY A 209 6.42 21.77 11.92
C GLY A 209 5.75 22.77 12.88
N GLN A 210 4.48 23.11 12.63
CA GLN A 210 3.70 23.98 13.52
C GLN A 210 3.46 23.34 14.89
N ILE A 211 3.15 22.05 14.96
CA ILE A 211 3.03 21.31 16.22
C ILE A 211 4.32 21.41 17.02
N GLN A 212 5.48 21.20 16.38
CA GLN A 212 6.77 21.27 17.05
C GLN A 212 7.06 22.67 17.59
N ALA A 213 6.86 23.71 16.77
CA ALA A 213 7.02 25.10 17.21
C ALA A 213 6.09 25.44 18.39
N LYS A 214 4.84 24.97 18.37
CA LYS A 214 3.90 25.17 19.48
C LYS A 214 4.30 24.42 20.75
N LYS A 215 4.86 23.21 20.65
CA LYS A 215 5.41 22.49 21.82
C LYS A 215 6.56 23.26 22.46
N GLU A 216 7.46 23.82 21.64
CA GLU A 216 8.59 24.61 22.12
C GLU A 216 8.13 25.92 22.78
N GLU A 217 7.13 26.60 22.21
CA GLU A 217 6.50 27.78 22.80
C GLU A 217 5.90 27.47 24.19
N ILE A 218 5.11 26.38 24.29
CA ILE A 218 4.51 25.93 25.55
C ILE A 218 5.59 25.59 26.59
N ALA A 219 6.66 24.89 26.18
CA ALA A 219 7.75 24.53 27.08
C ALA A 219 8.51 25.78 27.58
N ALA A 220 8.76 26.76 26.71
CA ALA A 220 9.40 28.01 27.08
C ALA A 220 8.54 28.84 28.03
N GLU A 221 7.23 28.91 27.81
CA GLU A 221 6.29 29.59 28.70
C GLU A 221 6.25 28.91 30.08
N GLN A 222 6.18 27.58 30.12
CA GLN A 222 6.23 26.82 31.37
C GLN A 222 7.54 27.02 32.14
N ALA A 223 8.68 27.08 31.44
CA ALA A 223 9.97 27.37 32.07
C ALA A 223 10.03 28.79 32.65
N ARG A 224 9.51 29.79 31.94
CA ARG A 224 9.40 31.17 32.44
C ARG A 224 8.49 31.26 33.66
N ALA A 225 7.34 30.57 33.64
CA ALA A 225 6.41 30.53 34.76
C ALA A 225 7.04 29.89 36.00
N ARG A 226 7.79 28.79 35.83
CA ARG A 226 8.54 28.14 36.93
C ARG A 226 9.61 29.06 37.50
N ALA A 227 10.42 29.70 36.65
CA ALA A 227 11.45 30.62 37.11
C ALA A 227 10.87 31.83 37.88
N ALA A 228 9.74 32.37 37.42
CA ALA A 228 9.03 33.44 38.12
C ALA A 228 8.50 32.98 39.49
N ALA A 229 7.89 31.79 39.56
CA ALA A 229 7.40 31.21 40.81
C ALA A 229 8.54 30.93 41.81
N GLU A 230 9.68 30.42 41.35
CA GLU A 230 10.86 30.22 42.19
C GLU A 230 11.45 31.54 42.69
N ALA A 231 11.52 32.58 41.85
CA ALA A 231 11.99 33.89 42.25
C ALA A 231 11.08 34.53 43.31
N GLU A 232 9.76 34.39 43.15
CA GLU A 232 8.78 34.86 44.13
C GLU A 232 8.89 34.08 45.45
N ALA A 233 9.07 32.75 45.40
CA ALA A 233 9.29 31.93 46.58
C ALA A 233 10.56 32.35 47.34
N ARG A 234 11.69 32.53 46.64
CA ARG A 234 12.95 33.01 47.25
C ARG A 234 12.82 34.40 47.86
N ALA A 235 12.09 35.31 47.20
CA ALA A 235 11.83 36.65 47.75
C ALA A 235 11.00 36.60 49.03
N ARG A 236 9.99 35.72 49.10
CA ARG A 236 9.19 35.49 50.32
C ARG A 236 10.01 34.87 51.45
N GLU A 237 10.87 33.91 51.16
CA GLU A 237 11.78 33.29 52.14
C GLU A 237 12.79 34.30 52.72
N ALA A 238 13.40 35.13 51.86
CA ALA A 238 14.32 36.18 52.30
C ALA A 238 13.63 37.21 53.21
N ALA A 239 12.41 37.65 52.87
CA ALA A 239 11.63 38.56 53.70
C ALA A 239 11.23 37.92 55.07
N ALA A 240 10.96 36.62 55.09
CA ALA A 240 10.67 35.90 56.33
C ALA A 240 11.92 35.75 57.23
N GLN A 241 13.11 35.56 56.65
CA GLN A 241 14.38 35.53 57.40
C GLN A 241 14.74 36.88 58.01
N GLU A 242 14.57 38.00 57.28
CA GLU A 242 14.77 39.35 57.82
C GLU A 242 13.78 39.71 58.94
N ALA A 243 12.55 39.20 58.89
CA ALA A 243 11.59 39.37 59.98
C ALA A 243 11.94 38.53 61.23
N SER A 244 12.69 37.43 61.07
CA SER A 244 13.11 36.58 62.19
C SER A 244 14.37 37.10 62.90
N SER A 245 15.25 37.82 62.20
CA SER A 245 16.48 38.40 62.77
C SER A 245 16.25 39.65 63.61
N SER A 246 15.03 40.18 63.66
CA SER A 246 14.65 41.31 64.52
C SER A 246 14.13 40.90 65.91
N SER A 247 14.15 39.61 66.28
CA SER A 247 13.70 39.13 67.59
C SER A 247 14.66 38.10 68.19
N GLY A 248 15.52 38.56 69.10
CA GLY A 248 16.10 37.72 70.16
C GLY A 248 17.60 37.47 70.03
N GLY A 249 18.40 38.29 70.71
CA GLY A 249 19.77 37.96 71.09
C GLY A 249 19.79 36.89 72.19
N GLY A 250 20.84 36.06 72.17
CA GLY A 250 21.15 35.06 73.19
C GLY A 250 22.28 34.14 72.71
N ASP A 251 23.50 34.45 73.14
CA ASP A 251 24.72 33.66 72.92
C ASP A 251 24.63 32.23 73.49
N ASP A 252 25.17 31.25 72.77
CA ASP A 252 25.98 30.19 73.39
C ASP A 252 26.98 29.57 72.39
N TYR A 253 28.22 29.37 72.87
CA TYR A 253 29.34 28.76 72.16
C TYR A 253 29.26 27.24 72.25
N SER A 254 29.36 26.51 71.12
CA SER A 254 29.92 25.14 71.18
C SER A 254 30.57 24.70 69.86
N TYR A 255 31.70 24.04 70.03
CA TYR A 255 32.67 23.59 69.05
C TYR A 255 32.33 22.21 68.48
N SER A 256 32.50 22.09 67.16
CA SER A 256 32.82 20.86 66.39
C SER A 256 31.91 19.62 66.54
N SER A 257 31.29 19.22 65.43
CA SER A 257 31.69 18.01 64.72
C SER A 257 30.78 17.81 63.50
N SER A 258 31.40 17.53 62.36
CA SER A 258 30.75 17.05 61.15
C SER A 258 29.85 15.85 61.50
N SER A 259 28.54 16.09 61.55
CA SER A 259 27.53 15.04 61.68
C SER A 259 26.64 15.13 60.46
N TYR A 260 26.78 14.16 59.58
CA TYR A 260 25.78 13.88 58.56
C TYR A 260 24.47 13.59 59.28
N THR A 261 23.56 14.55 59.28
CA THR A 261 22.22 14.38 59.81
C THR A 261 21.48 13.43 58.89
N THR A 262 21.41 12.16 59.29
CA THR A 262 20.47 11.18 58.78
C THR A 262 19.06 11.67 59.11
N SER A 263 18.50 12.48 58.23
CA SER A 263 17.09 12.83 58.27
C SER A 263 16.30 11.52 58.12
N SER A 264 15.50 11.17 59.13
CA SER A 264 14.70 9.94 59.21
C SER A 264 13.48 9.94 58.27
N GLY A 265 13.67 10.42 57.04
CA GLY A 265 12.68 10.42 55.98
C GLY A 265 13.39 10.06 54.68
N GLY A 266 13.05 8.88 54.15
CA GLY A 266 13.61 8.37 52.90
C GLY A 266 13.28 9.26 51.70
N LEU A 267 13.71 8.81 50.53
CA LEU A 267 13.45 9.49 49.27
C LEU A 267 11.93 9.62 49.04
N THR A 268 11.45 10.79 48.61
CA THR A 268 10.02 11.00 48.31
C THR A 268 9.87 11.77 47.02
N LYS A 269 8.67 11.78 46.43
CA LYS A 269 8.35 12.58 45.23
C LYS A 269 8.59 14.10 45.37
N TYR A 270 8.71 14.61 46.60
CA TYR A 270 9.00 16.03 46.86
C TYR A 270 10.45 16.27 47.34
N LYS A 271 11.21 15.20 47.57
CA LYS A 271 12.58 15.23 48.08
C LYS A 271 13.48 14.41 47.15
N GLY A 272 13.98 15.08 46.12
CA GLY A 272 14.72 14.45 45.03
C GLY A 272 16.12 13.96 45.35
N VAL A 273 16.72 14.37 46.48
CA VAL A 273 18.05 13.91 46.91
C VAL A 273 18.01 13.58 48.40
N VAL A 274 18.50 12.39 48.77
CA VAL A 274 18.80 12.02 50.17
C VAL A 274 20.16 11.35 50.28
N TYR A 275 20.68 11.21 51.49
CA TYR A 275 21.90 10.46 51.76
C TYR A 275 21.55 9.33 52.73
N TYR A 276 21.76 8.09 52.31
CA TYR A 276 21.38 6.88 53.03
C TYR A 276 22.46 5.82 52.87
N GLY A 277 22.74 5.03 53.90
CA GLY A 277 23.65 3.88 53.80
C GLY A 277 25.04 4.20 53.23
N GLY A 278 25.54 5.42 53.39
CA GLY A 278 26.84 5.86 52.86
C GLY A 278 26.85 6.26 51.38
N HIS A 279 25.70 6.26 50.70
CA HIS A 279 25.54 6.71 49.31
C HIS A 279 24.52 7.84 49.20
N ARG A 280 24.58 8.58 48.09
CA ARG A 280 23.56 9.54 47.68
C ARG A 280 22.45 8.79 46.97
N GLU A 281 21.21 9.06 47.31
CA GLU A 281 20.04 8.56 46.58
C GLU A 281 19.36 9.69 45.85
N THR A 282 18.95 9.38 44.62
CA THR A 282 18.17 10.24 43.74
C THR A 282 17.09 9.37 43.10
N TYR A 283 16.07 9.96 42.47
CA TYR A 283 15.08 9.17 41.72
C TYR A 283 14.97 9.60 40.27
N TYR A 284 14.59 8.63 39.46
CA TYR A 284 14.23 8.82 38.07
C TYR A 284 12.78 8.37 37.87
N SER A 285 11.98 9.23 37.25
CA SER A 285 10.59 8.93 36.95
C SER A 285 10.44 8.40 35.54
N GLN A 286 9.88 7.20 35.38
CA GLN A 286 9.57 6.63 34.07
C GLN A 286 8.56 7.49 33.27
N ARG A 287 7.87 8.43 33.93
CA ARG A 287 6.95 9.38 33.30
C ARG A 287 7.66 10.50 32.54
N VAL A 288 8.89 10.81 32.91
CA VAL A 288 9.69 11.87 32.29
C VAL A 288 10.50 11.32 31.11
N LEU A 289 10.97 10.09 31.23
CA LEU A 289 11.70 9.40 30.18
C LEU A 289 11.38 7.89 30.30
N PRO A 290 10.50 7.35 29.44
CA PRO A 290 10.10 5.95 29.48
C PRO A 290 11.30 5.09 29.04
N GLY A 291 12.11 4.69 30.02
CA GLY A 291 13.30 3.88 29.82
C GLY A 291 12.92 2.48 29.36
N GLY A 292 12.71 2.30 28.06
CA GLY A 292 12.54 0.99 27.42
C GLY A 292 13.84 0.20 27.25
N GLY A 293 14.92 0.62 27.92
CA GLY A 293 16.29 0.20 27.60
C GLY A 293 16.83 -1.00 28.38
N LEU A 294 16.14 -1.52 29.39
CA LEU A 294 16.66 -2.63 30.21
C LEU A 294 15.63 -3.74 30.38
N ASN A 295 16.06 -4.96 30.04
CA ASN A 295 15.32 -6.19 30.28
C ASN A 295 15.31 -6.53 31.78
N ILE A 296 14.50 -5.82 32.55
CA ILE A 296 14.27 -6.09 33.97
C ILE A 296 13.25 -7.22 34.10
N PRO A 297 13.62 -8.40 34.65
CA PRO A 297 12.70 -9.52 34.80
C PRO A 297 11.52 -9.16 35.71
N GLY A 298 10.29 -9.34 35.24
CA GLY A 298 9.08 -9.10 36.05
C GLY A 298 8.85 -7.63 36.43
N ARG A 299 9.37 -6.69 35.64
CA ARG A 299 9.23 -5.24 35.87
C ARG A 299 7.77 -4.82 36.08
N HIS A 300 7.48 -4.21 37.22
CA HIS A 300 6.17 -3.63 37.52
C HIS A 300 6.31 -2.39 38.41
N VAL A 301 5.27 -1.57 38.47
CA VAL A 301 5.17 -0.44 39.41
C VAL A 301 4.45 -0.96 40.65
N ALA A 302 5.05 -0.80 41.83
CA ALA A 302 4.43 -1.15 43.11
C ALA A 302 3.48 -0.04 43.59
N ASP A 303 2.64 -0.34 44.60
CA ASP A 303 1.64 0.61 45.14
C ASP A 303 2.27 1.89 45.73
N ASP A 304 3.50 1.80 46.21
CA ASP A 304 4.25 2.96 46.68
C ASP A 304 4.65 3.88 45.51
N GLY A 305 4.73 3.34 44.29
CA GLY A 305 5.13 3.95 43.03
C GLY A 305 6.59 3.71 42.64
N THR A 306 7.31 2.82 43.34
CA THR A 306 8.64 2.34 42.95
C THR A 306 8.53 1.31 41.83
N VAL A 307 9.53 1.25 40.95
CA VAL A 307 9.64 0.19 39.95
C VAL A 307 10.39 -0.99 40.56
N ARG A 308 9.83 -2.20 40.45
CA ARG A 308 10.38 -3.42 41.06
C ARG A 308 10.55 -4.56 40.05
N ASP A 309 11.47 -5.46 40.35
CA ASP A 309 11.65 -6.73 39.63
C ASP A 309 10.64 -7.80 40.07
N GLY A 310 10.63 -8.95 39.40
CA GLY A 310 9.72 -10.06 39.71
C GLY A 310 9.93 -10.70 41.10
N ASP A 311 11.09 -10.47 41.71
CA ASP A 311 11.42 -10.95 43.07
C ASP A 311 11.05 -9.92 44.15
N GLY A 312 10.57 -8.73 43.75
CA GLY A 312 10.12 -7.66 44.64
C GLY A 312 11.20 -6.67 45.06
N TYR A 313 12.40 -6.70 44.46
CA TYR A 313 13.47 -5.73 44.70
C TYR A 313 13.20 -4.44 43.93
N ILE A 314 13.50 -3.31 44.54
CA ILE A 314 13.47 -2.00 43.88
C ILE A 314 14.55 -1.95 42.80
N CYS A 315 14.19 -1.53 41.59
CA CYS A 315 15.13 -1.37 40.50
C CYS A 315 15.91 -0.06 40.65
N VAL A 316 17.23 -0.14 40.58
CA VAL A 316 18.10 1.05 40.71
C VAL A 316 19.20 1.10 39.65
N ALA A 317 19.76 2.29 39.44
CA ALA A 317 20.98 2.50 38.68
C ALA A 317 22.16 2.85 39.59
N SER A 318 23.32 2.24 39.35
CA SER A 318 24.58 2.59 39.99
C SER A 318 25.74 2.48 39.02
N SER A 319 26.63 3.48 39.00
CA SER A 319 27.88 3.41 38.24
C SER A 319 29.04 2.80 39.04
N ASP A 320 28.90 2.66 40.36
CA ASP A 320 29.96 2.09 41.23
C ASP A 320 29.72 0.61 41.58
N LEU A 321 28.46 0.14 41.46
CA LEU A 321 28.06 -1.24 41.77
C LEU A 321 27.77 -2.02 40.47
N ALA A 322 28.13 -3.29 40.45
CA ALA A 322 27.87 -4.16 39.29
C ALA A 322 26.37 -4.51 39.17
N ALA A 323 25.87 -4.69 37.95
CA ALA A 323 24.51 -5.16 37.69
C ALA A 323 24.22 -6.49 38.43
N GLY A 324 23.03 -6.58 39.03
CA GLY A 324 22.60 -7.70 39.87
C GLY A 324 23.01 -7.58 41.34
N THR A 325 23.81 -6.58 41.72
CA THR A 325 24.20 -6.35 43.12
C THR A 325 23.00 -5.87 43.94
N GLU A 326 22.79 -6.47 45.11
CA GLU A 326 21.77 -6.02 46.07
C GLU A 326 22.29 -4.86 46.91
N VAL A 327 21.45 -3.84 47.10
CA VAL A 327 21.78 -2.63 47.89
C VAL A 327 20.60 -2.26 48.79
N ASP A 328 20.92 -1.78 49.99
CA ASP A 328 19.94 -1.23 50.92
C ASP A 328 19.68 0.23 50.58
N THR A 329 18.42 0.60 50.33
CA THR A 329 18.01 1.99 50.09
C THR A 329 17.11 2.50 51.21
N SER A 330 16.87 3.81 51.25
CA SER A 330 15.95 4.42 52.19
C SER A 330 14.49 3.99 52.01
N LEU A 331 14.17 3.36 50.86
CA LEU A 331 12.86 2.84 50.51
C LEU A 331 12.74 1.30 50.61
N GLY A 332 13.85 0.61 50.86
CA GLY A 332 13.88 -0.84 51.01
C GLY A 332 15.00 -1.52 50.22
N LYS A 333 14.89 -2.84 50.08
CA LYS A 333 15.86 -3.66 49.34
C LYS A 333 15.78 -3.40 47.84
N ALA A 334 16.93 -3.16 47.23
CA ALA A 334 17.07 -2.84 45.82
C ALA A 334 18.09 -3.73 45.12
N LYS A 335 18.03 -3.77 43.80
CA LYS A 335 18.97 -4.50 42.94
C LYS A 335 19.36 -3.63 41.74
N VAL A 336 20.65 -3.60 41.43
CA VAL A 336 21.21 -2.76 40.36
C VAL A 336 20.87 -3.35 38.99
N TYR A 337 20.18 -2.58 38.16
CA TYR A 337 19.82 -2.97 36.79
C TYR A 337 20.39 -2.05 35.72
N ASP A 338 20.79 -0.83 36.08
CA ASP A 338 21.33 0.15 35.15
C ASP A 338 22.60 0.83 35.68
N SER A 339 23.24 1.58 34.79
CA SER A 339 24.38 2.44 35.04
C SER A 339 24.11 3.84 34.47
N GLY A 340 25.00 4.82 34.73
CA GLY A 340 24.86 6.17 34.17
C GLY A 340 24.41 7.25 35.16
N CYS A 341 24.26 6.89 36.44
CA CYS A 341 24.20 7.87 37.53
C CYS A 341 25.61 8.34 37.93
N ALA A 342 25.70 9.46 38.64
CA ALA A 342 26.99 9.96 39.13
C ALA A 342 27.61 9.03 40.19
N SER A 343 28.95 8.98 40.28
CA SER A 343 29.63 8.19 41.31
C SER A 343 29.21 8.62 42.72
N GLY A 344 29.14 7.65 43.64
CA GLY A 344 28.56 7.72 44.97
C GLY A 344 27.02 7.71 44.99
N THR A 345 26.35 7.42 43.88
CA THR A 345 24.89 7.58 43.74
C THR A 345 24.16 6.26 43.42
N VAL A 346 22.97 6.12 44.01
CA VAL A 346 21.97 5.11 43.66
C VAL A 346 20.73 5.84 43.17
N ASP A 347 20.43 5.71 41.88
CA ASP A 347 19.22 6.28 41.28
C ASP A 347 18.08 5.27 41.36
N ILE A 348 16.99 5.63 42.04
CA ILE A 348 15.82 4.79 42.22
C ILE A 348 14.82 4.98 41.08
N TYR A 349 14.39 3.90 40.44
CA TYR A 349 13.35 3.93 39.43
C TYR A 349 11.96 4.07 40.06
N THR A 350 11.19 5.05 39.61
CA THR A 350 9.89 5.45 40.18
C THR A 350 8.88 5.82 39.10
N ASP A 351 7.61 5.90 39.47
CA ASP A 351 6.47 6.27 38.60
C ASP A 351 5.75 7.55 39.07
N TRP A 352 6.33 8.31 40.01
CA TRP A 352 5.76 9.59 40.47
C TRP A 352 6.37 10.83 39.83
#